data_AF-A0A0S9BY93-F1
#
_entry.id   AF-A0A0S9BY93-F1
#
_cell.length_a   1.000
_cell.length_b   1.000
_cell.length_c   1.000
_cell.angle_alpha   90.00
_cell.angle_beta   90.00
_cell.angle_gamma   90.00
#
_symmetry.space_group_name_H-M   'P 1'
#
loop_
_entity.id
_entity.type
_entity.pdbx_description
1 polymer ?
#
loop_
_entity_poly.entity_id
_entity_poly.type
_entity_poly.pdbx_seq_one_letter_code
_entity_poly.pdbx_strand_id
1 'polypeptide(L)'
;MTAVGNALQAIVEEHNDQTTGVALCSHYEGATIFVVSPGHDVQQSIAEVASKFPDLHVITRATTASISQLSAAGRKLLQSPGMQGLVTGAGPDMYSGGLRITVAQDKWPLSATEKGRIDDAVKVLNGSRLPLIYEQGGTAVLD
;
A
#
# COMPACT_ATOMS: atom_id res chain seq x y z
N MET A 1 -18.57 1.44 -12.68
CA MET A 1 -17.30 0.97 -12.09
C MET A 1 -16.24 2.06 -12.02
N THR A 2 -15.77 2.59 -13.15
CA THR A 2 -14.72 3.63 -13.15
C THR A 2 -15.12 4.89 -12.39
N ALA A 3 -16.39 5.32 -12.45
CA ALA A 3 -16.88 6.48 -11.72
C ALA A 3 -16.77 6.35 -10.18
N VAL A 4 -17.16 5.19 -9.61
CA VAL A 4 -17.01 4.96 -8.16
C VAL A 4 -15.54 4.82 -7.77
N GLY A 5 -14.74 4.13 -8.58
CA GLY A 5 -13.29 4.01 -8.36
C GLY A 5 -12.60 5.38 -8.33
N ASN A 6 -12.91 6.24 -9.31
CA ASN A 6 -12.38 7.61 -9.37
C ASN A 6 -12.83 8.47 -8.19
N ALA A 7 -14.11 8.35 -7.77
CA ALA A 7 -14.63 9.09 -6.63
C ALA A 7 -13.93 8.68 -5.32
N LEU A 8 -13.72 7.38 -5.10
CA LEU A 8 -12.97 6.89 -3.94
C LEU A 8 -11.49 7.25 -4.03
N GLN A 9 -10.90 7.23 -5.23
CA GLN A 9 -9.50 7.62 -5.44
C GLN A 9 -9.26 9.09 -5.09
N ALA A 10 -10.22 9.98 -5.38
CA ALA A 10 -10.15 11.38 -4.97
C ALA A 10 -10.08 11.53 -3.43
N ILE A 11 -10.83 10.70 -2.68
CA ILE A 11 -10.73 10.67 -1.21
C ILE A 11 -9.34 10.22 -0.77
N VAL A 12 -8.74 9.23 -1.45
CA VAL A 12 -7.38 8.77 -1.13
C VAL A 12 -6.34 9.87 -1.35
N GLU A 13 -6.48 10.66 -2.41
CA GLU A 13 -5.56 11.75 -2.73
C GLU A 13 -5.65 12.90 -1.72
N GLU A 14 -6.87 13.29 -1.34
CA GLU A 14 -7.15 14.35 -0.38
C GLU A 14 -6.76 13.97 1.05
N HIS A 15 -7.00 12.70 1.43
CA HIS A 15 -6.78 12.17 2.79
C HIS A 15 -5.72 11.06 2.81
N ASN A 16 -4.59 11.29 2.14
CA ASN A 16 -3.50 10.32 1.99
C ASN A 16 -2.79 9.95 3.31
N ASP A 17 -3.07 10.67 4.39
CA ASP A 17 -2.64 10.41 5.76
C ASP A 17 -3.54 9.40 6.49
N GLN A 18 -4.78 9.20 6.02
CA GLN A 18 -5.81 8.34 6.63
C GLN A 18 -6.27 7.21 5.72
N THR A 19 -5.76 7.15 4.49
CA THR A 19 -6.15 6.16 3.48
C THR A 19 -4.93 5.44 2.91
N THR A 20 -5.11 4.23 2.38
CA THR A 20 -4.04 3.43 1.78
C THR A 20 -4.22 3.22 0.27
N GLY A 21 -5.46 3.15 -0.22
CA GLY A 21 -5.73 2.93 -1.64
C GLY A 21 -7.17 2.49 -1.94
N VAL A 22 -7.43 2.19 -3.22
CA VAL A 22 -8.72 1.69 -3.72
C VAL A 22 -8.50 0.48 -4.61
N ALA A 23 -9.36 -0.53 -4.48
CA ALA A 23 -9.42 -1.67 -5.38
C ALA A 23 -10.84 -1.87 -5.91
N LEU A 24 -10.99 -2.15 -7.20
CA LEU A 24 -12.26 -2.56 -7.79
C LEU A 24 -12.47 -4.07 -7.54
N CYS A 25 -13.68 -4.47 -7.16
CA CYS A 25 -14.00 -5.88 -6.97
C CYS A 25 -13.94 -6.63 -8.32
N SER A 26 -13.37 -7.84 -8.33
CA SER A 26 -13.18 -8.65 -9.54
C SER A 26 -14.47 -9.04 -10.26
N HIS A 27 -15.60 -9.06 -9.54
CA HIS A 27 -16.93 -9.35 -10.10
C HIS A 27 -17.72 -8.09 -10.48
N TYR A 28 -17.06 -6.93 -10.52
CA TYR A 28 -17.66 -5.64 -10.88
C TYR A 28 -18.82 -5.17 -9.99
N GLU A 29 -19.00 -5.81 -8.83
CA GLU A 29 -20.07 -5.55 -7.88
C GLU A 29 -19.82 -4.32 -6.99
N GLY A 30 -18.62 -3.74 -7.04
CA GLY A 30 -18.26 -2.67 -6.13
C GLY A 30 -16.79 -2.27 -6.12
N ALA A 31 -16.43 -1.53 -5.08
CA ALA A 31 -15.09 -1.05 -4.81
C ALA A 31 -14.78 -1.12 -3.32
N THR A 32 -13.53 -1.41 -2.98
CA THR A 32 -13.00 -1.37 -1.62
C THR A 32 -12.10 -0.16 -1.47
N ILE A 33 -12.31 0.65 -0.44
CA ILE A 33 -11.37 1.69 0.01
C ILE A 33 -10.67 1.21 1.28
N PHE A 34 -9.34 1.35 1.30
CA PHE A 34 -8.49 0.95 2.41
C PHE A 34 -8.15 2.17 3.27
N VAL A 35 -8.37 2.08 4.58
CA VAL A 35 -8.30 3.22 5.52
C VAL A 35 -7.53 2.88 6.78
N VAL A 36 -6.95 3.91 7.41
CA VAL A 36 -6.26 3.82 8.71
C VAL A 36 -6.90 4.80 9.66
N SER A 37 -7.64 4.27 10.65
CA SER A 37 -8.31 5.06 11.68
C SER A 37 -8.99 6.33 11.13
N PRO A 38 -9.89 6.21 10.14
CA PRO A 38 -10.41 7.36 9.41
C PRO A 38 -11.21 8.27 10.34
N GLY A 39 -10.98 9.57 10.22
CA GLY A 39 -11.77 10.63 10.84
C GLY A 39 -13.19 10.69 10.30
N HIS A 40 -14.01 11.52 10.94
CA HIS A 40 -15.43 11.68 10.57
C HIS A 40 -15.60 12.23 9.16
N ASP A 41 -14.74 13.13 8.72
CA ASP A 41 -14.67 13.69 7.37
C ASP A 41 -14.49 12.60 6.31
N VAL A 42 -13.49 11.72 6.48
CA VAL A 42 -13.23 10.61 5.56
C VAL A 42 -14.41 9.63 5.54
N GLN A 43 -14.96 9.30 6.71
CA GLN A 43 -16.13 8.41 6.81
C GLN A 43 -17.35 9.00 6.11
N GLN A 44 -17.60 10.30 6.27
CA GLN A 44 -18.69 11.01 5.61
C GLN A 44 -18.49 11.02 4.09
N SER A 45 -17.30 11.36 3.60
CA SER A 45 -17.00 11.36 2.16
C SER A 45 -17.22 9.98 1.52
N ILE A 46 -16.85 8.89 2.20
CA ILE A 46 -17.11 7.52 1.73
C ILE A 46 -18.62 7.24 1.68
N ALA A 47 -19.37 7.63 2.72
CA ALA A 47 -20.82 7.45 2.76
C ALA A 47 -21.54 8.24 1.65
N GLU A 48 -21.07 9.46 1.34
CA GLU A 48 -21.59 10.26 0.25
C GLU A 48 -21.35 9.59 -1.11
N VAL A 49 -20.16 9.03 -1.34
CA VAL A 49 -19.88 8.25 -2.56
C VAL A 49 -20.80 7.02 -2.63
N ALA A 50 -20.95 6.27 -1.55
CA ALA A 50 -21.86 5.11 -1.51
C ALA A 50 -23.31 5.50 -1.84
N SER A 51 -23.78 6.64 -1.35
CA SER A 51 -25.15 7.13 -1.62
C SER A 51 -25.39 7.52 -3.08
N LYS A 52 -24.34 7.97 -3.79
CA LYS A 52 -24.39 8.33 -5.22
C LYS A 52 -24.41 7.11 -6.15
N PHE A 53 -23.99 5.95 -5.65
CA PHE A 53 -23.90 4.71 -6.41
C PHE A 53 -24.61 3.56 -5.66
N PRO A 54 -25.93 3.63 -5.45
CA PRO A 54 -26.66 2.70 -4.58
C PRO A 54 -26.65 1.25 -5.06
N ASP A 55 -26.40 1.02 -6.36
CA ASP A 55 -26.34 -0.32 -6.96
C ASP A 55 -24.94 -0.96 -6.84
N LEU A 56 -23.96 -0.27 -6.24
CA LEU A 56 -22.59 -0.74 -6.09
C LEU A 56 -22.20 -0.85 -4.62
N HIS A 57 -21.50 -1.93 -4.28
CA HIS A 57 -20.97 -2.12 -2.93
C HIS A 57 -19.72 -1.27 -2.71
N VAL A 58 -19.79 -0.28 -1.83
CA VAL A 58 -18.62 0.44 -1.32
C VAL A 58 -18.22 -0.17 0.01
N ILE A 59 -17.05 -0.80 0.04
CA ILE A 59 -16.54 -1.52 1.22
C ILE A 59 -15.40 -0.72 1.82
N THR A 60 -15.48 -0.42 3.11
CA THR A 60 -14.37 0.18 3.86
C THR A 60 -13.58 -0.92 4.57
N ARG A 61 -12.27 -0.97 4.35
CA ARG A 61 -11.38 -1.96 4.98
C ARG A 61 -10.24 -1.29 5.73
N ALA A 62 -10.08 -1.66 7.00
CA ALA A 62 -8.98 -1.16 7.82
C ALA A 62 -7.63 -1.77 7.42
N THR A 63 -6.58 -0.96 7.45
CA THR A 63 -5.18 -1.32 7.18
C THR A 63 -4.24 -0.80 8.26
N THR A 64 -2.98 -1.24 8.23
CA THR A 64 -1.99 -0.90 9.27
C THR A 64 -1.35 0.49 9.09
N ALA A 65 -1.20 0.97 7.86
CA ALA A 65 -0.55 2.24 7.57
C ALA A 65 -1.12 2.92 6.30
N SER A 66 -1.10 4.25 6.31
CA SER A 66 -1.61 5.08 5.22
C SER A 66 -0.63 5.18 4.06
N ILE A 67 -1.11 5.58 2.89
CA ILE A 67 -0.31 5.65 1.66
C ILE A 67 0.84 6.66 1.80
N SER A 68 0.63 7.77 2.51
CA SER A 68 1.69 8.75 2.79
C SER A 68 2.79 8.16 3.67
N GLN A 69 2.42 7.41 4.72
CA GLN A 69 3.36 6.72 5.61
C GLN A 69 4.14 5.65 4.85
N LEU A 70 3.45 4.79 4.09
CA LEU A 70 4.06 3.72 3.31
C LEU A 70 5.02 4.27 2.25
N SER A 71 4.60 5.30 1.51
CA SER A 71 5.45 5.93 0.49
C SER A 71 6.71 6.55 1.11
N ALA A 72 6.58 7.19 2.26
CA ALA A 72 7.72 7.73 2.99
C ALA A 72 8.67 6.63 3.48
N ALA A 73 8.13 5.53 4.03
CA ALA A 73 8.92 4.39 4.50
C ALA A 73 9.65 3.69 3.36
N GLY A 74 8.97 3.41 2.24
CA GLY A 74 9.55 2.81 1.04
C GLY A 74 10.69 3.66 0.46
N ARG A 75 10.48 4.96 0.31
CA ARG A 75 11.53 5.90 -0.15
C ARG A 75 12.75 5.89 0.77
N LYS A 76 12.55 5.95 2.08
CA LYS A 76 13.65 5.91 3.06
C LYS A 76 14.41 4.57 3.00
N LEU A 77 13.69 3.45 2.80
CA LEU A 77 14.31 2.13 2.70
C LEU A 77 15.25 2.06 1.49
N LEU A 78 14.80 2.55 0.33
CA LEU A 78 15.60 2.60 -0.90
C LEU A 78 16.83 3.51 -0.78
N GLN A 79 16.74 4.56 0.04
CA GLN A 79 17.85 5.48 0.30
C GLN A 79 18.81 4.97 1.39
N SER A 80 18.47 3.88 2.08
CA SER A 80 19.29 3.35 3.17
C SER A 80 20.56 2.67 2.63
N PRO A 81 21.77 3.10 3.05
CA PRO A 81 23.01 2.49 2.60
C PRO A 81 23.07 0.98 2.89
N GLY A 82 22.48 0.54 4.00
CA GLY A 82 22.45 -0.87 4.39
C GLY A 82 21.58 -1.77 3.51
N MET A 83 20.74 -1.19 2.63
CA MET A 83 19.85 -1.90 1.71
C MET A 83 20.36 -1.88 0.26
N GLN A 84 21.41 -1.11 -0.05
CA GLN A 84 21.98 -1.04 -1.39
C GLN A 84 22.45 -2.43 -1.84
N GLY A 85 22.09 -2.81 -3.06
CA GLY A 85 22.39 -4.13 -3.63
C GLY A 85 21.53 -5.28 -3.08
N LEU A 86 20.65 -5.02 -2.11
CA LEU A 86 19.68 -6.01 -1.60
C LEU A 86 18.26 -5.67 -2.03
N VAL A 87 17.83 -4.43 -1.85
CA VAL A 87 16.49 -3.93 -2.21
C VAL A 87 16.61 -3.08 -3.47
N THR A 88 15.82 -3.40 -4.49
CA THR A 88 15.78 -2.68 -5.77
C THR A 88 14.48 -1.89 -5.96
N GLY A 89 13.43 -2.21 -5.21
CA GLY A 89 12.15 -1.53 -5.22
C GLY A 89 11.44 -1.63 -3.88
N ALA A 90 10.70 -0.60 -3.51
CA ALA A 90 9.86 -0.60 -2.32
C ALA A 90 8.64 0.27 -2.58
N GLY A 91 7.46 -0.33 -2.56
CA GLY A 91 6.20 0.33 -2.85
C GLY A 91 5.12 0.00 -1.81
N PRO A 92 4.09 0.85 -1.69
CA PRO A 92 2.93 0.54 -0.86
C PRO A 92 2.20 -0.72 -1.34
N ASP A 93 1.82 -1.59 -0.41
CA ASP A 93 0.88 -2.69 -0.64
C ASP A 93 -0.45 -2.37 0.07
N MET A 94 -1.44 -1.92 -0.72
CA MET A 94 -2.71 -1.47 -0.16
C MET A 94 -3.51 -2.56 0.53
N TYR A 95 -3.36 -3.82 0.12
CA TYR A 95 -4.12 -4.94 0.68
C TYR A 95 -3.69 -5.30 2.09
N SER A 96 -2.38 -5.28 2.36
CA SER A 96 -1.84 -5.52 3.70
C SER A 96 -1.73 -4.26 4.54
N GLY A 97 -1.72 -3.07 3.93
CA GLY A 97 -1.32 -1.84 4.63
C GLY A 97 0.17 -1.83 4.95
N GLY A 98 0.97 -2.48 4.10
CA GLY A 98 2.39 -2.74 4.31
C GLY A 98 3.24 -2.33 3.11
N LEU A 99 4.44 -2.87 3.01
CA LEU A 99 5.34 -2.62 1.88
C LEU A 99 5.53 -3.89 1.03
N ARG A 100 5.47 -3.69 -0.28
CA ARG A 100 5.97 -4.61 -1.28
C ARG A 100 7.44 -4.28 -1.54
N ILE A 101 8.32 -5.24 -1.29
CA ILE A 101 9.76 -5.11 -1.37
C ILE A 101 10.25 -5.95 -2.55
N THR A 102 10.74 -5.27 -3.58
CA THR A 102 11.43 -5.90 -4.70
C THR A 102 12.90 -6.05 -4.35
N VAL A 103 13.44 -7.27 -4.44
CA VAL A 103 14.82 -7.56 -4.06
C VAL A 103 15.69 -7.89 -5.27
N ALA A 104 16.99 -7.68 -5.16
CA ALA A 104 17.92 -8.00 -6.24
C ALA A 104 17.84 -9.50 -6.64
N GLN A 105 17.91 -9.77 -7.94
CA GLN A 105 17.71 -11.11 -8.50
C GLN A 105 18.70 -12.14 -7.93
N ASP A 106 19.95 -11.73 -7.71
CA ASP A 106 21.02 -12.55 -7.13
C ASP A 106 20.89 -12.77 -5.62
N LYS A 107 19.90 -12.12 -4.99
CA LYS A 107 19.54 -12.28 -3.57
C LYS A 107 18.23 -13.05 -3.39
N TRP A 108 17.60 -13.52 -4.46
CA TRP A 108 16.35 -14.26 -4.39
C TRP A 108 16.54 -15.78 -4.38
N PRO A 109 15.83 -16.53 -3.51
CA PRO A 109 14.97 -16.05 -2.43
C PRO A 109 15.80 -15.51 -1.25
N LEU A 110 15.26 -14.53 -0.53
CA LEU A 110 15.93 -13.98 0.66
C LEU A 110 16.15 -15.04 1.74
N SER A 111 17.33 -15.04 2.33
CA SER A 111 17.62 -15.74 3.58
C SER A 111 16.83 -15.16 4.76
N ALA A 112 16.69 -15.93 5.84
CA ALA A 112 16.06 -15.44 7.07
C ALA A 112 16.80 -14.23 7.67
N THR A 113 18.12 -14.19 7.56
CA THR A 113 18.96 -13.07 8.00
C THR A 113 18.67 -11.81 7.20
N GLU A 114 18.53 -11.91 5.88
CA GLU A 114 18.20 -10.74 5.04
C GLU A 114 16.79 -10.24 5.29
N LYS A 115 15.81 -11.15 5.46
CA LYS A 115 14.44 -10.77 5.86
C LYS A 115 14.44 -10.00 7.18
N GLY A 116 15.15 -10.52 8.18
CA GLY A 116 15.29 -9.85 9.49
C GLY A 116 15.93 -8.47 9.38
N ARG A 117 16.99 -8.33 8.56
CA ARG A 117 17.62 -7.03 8.29
C ARG A 117 16.66 -6.02 7.67
N ILE A 118 15.84 -6.45 6.71
CA ILE A 118 14.85 -5.58 6.05
C ILE A 118 13.74 -5.21 7.05
N ASP A 119 13.22 -6.17 7.82
CA ASP A 119 12.21 -5.93 8.87
C ASP A 119 12.69 -4.89 9.88
N ASP A 120 13.92 -5.04 10.38
CA ASP A 120 14.51 -4.12 11.35
C ASP A 120 14.72 -2.73 10.75
N ALA A 121 15.21 -2.66 9.50
CA ALA A 121 15.37 -1.39 8.79
C ALA A 121 14.01 -0.68 8.62
N VAL A 122 12.97 -1.39 8.18
CA VAL A 122 11.62 -0.82 8.04
C VAL A 122 11.10 -0.35 9.39
N LYS A 123 11.23 -1.15 10.45
CA LYS A 123 10.80 -0.77 11.80
C LYS A 123 11.46 0.53 12.26
N VAL A 124 12.78 0.67 12.06
CA VAL A 124 13.51 1.89 12.43
C VAL A 124 13.05 3.09 11.61
N LEU A 125 12.91 2.93 10.28
CA LEU A 125 12.58 4.03 9.38
C LEU A 125 11.13 4.52 9.49
N ASN A 126 10.22 3.60 9.83
CA ASN A 126 8.79 3.85 9.97
C ASN A 126 8.37 4.15 11.42
N GLY A 127 9.14 3.72 12.42
CA GLY A 127 8.80 3.81 13.85
C GLY A 127 7.97 2.63 14.36
N SER A 128 7.43 1.79 13.47
CA SER A 128 6.70 0.56 13.81
C SER A 128 6.90 -0.50 12.73
N ARG A 129 6.61 -1.76 13.07
CA ARG A 129 6.64 -2.86 12.09
C ARG A 129 5.50 -2.69 11.09
N LEU A 130 5.81 -2.96 9.82
CA LEU A 130 4.84 -3.04 8.74
C LEU A 130 4.79 -4.48 8.21
N PRO A 131 3.63 -4.95 7.71
CA PRO A 131 3.58 -6.17 6.91
C PRO A 131 4.50 -6.03 5.69
N LEU A 132 5.34 -7.02 5.43
CA LEU A 132 6.23 -7.03 4.26
C LEU A 132 5.87 -8.18 3.33
N ILE A 133 5.78 -7.87 2.04
CA ILE A 133 5.67 -8.84 0.95
C ILE A 133 6.95 -8.71 0.12
N TYR A 134 7.61 -9.83 -0.18
CA TYR A 134 8.83 -9.83 -0.97
C TYR A 134 8.59 -10.40 -2.36
N GLU A 135 9.23 -9.82 -3.35
CA GLU A 135 9.20 -10.30 -4.73
C GLU A 135 10.59 -10.20 -5.37
N GLN A 136 10.84 -11.11 -6.32
CA GLN A 136 12.09 -11.11 -7.08
C GLN A 136 12.11 -9.91 -8.02
N GLY A 137 13.19 -9.13 -7.99
CA GLY A 137 13.48 -8.14 -9.02
C GLY A 137 13.84 -8.84 -10.33
N GLY A 138 13.07 -8.54 -11.36
CA GLY A 138 13.35 -8.93 -12.75
C GLY A 138 13.34 -7.69 -13.63
N THR A 139 14.20 -7.67 -14.65
CA THR A 139 14.09 -6.72 -15.75
C THR A 139 12.68 -6.79 -16.31
N ALA A 140 12.02 -5.65 -16.49
CA ALA A 140 10.86 -5.59 -17.37
C ALA A 140 11.25 -6.26 -18.69
N VAL A 141 10.69 -7.44 -18.96
CA VAL A 141 10.62 -7.93 -20.33
C VAL A 141 9.57 -7.03 -20.96
N LEU A 142 10.05 -6.00 -21.65
CA LEU A 142 9.22 -5.29 -22.62
C LEU A 142 8.98 -6.30 -23.74
N ASP A 143 7.88 -7.04 -23.66
CA ASP A 143 7.29 -7.69 -24.82
C ASP A 143 6.72 -6.63 -25.77
#